data_AF-A0A9Q3IJA9-F1
#
_entry.id   AF-A0A9Q3IJA9-F1
#
_cell.length_a   1.000
_cell.length_b   1.000
_cell.length_c   1.000
_cell.angle_alpha   90.00
_cell.angle_beta   90.00
_cell.angle_gamma   90.00
#
_symmetry.space_group_name_H-M   'P 1'
#
loop_
_entity.id
_entity.type
_entity.pdbx_description
1 polymer ?
#
loop_
_entity_poly.entity_id
_entity_poly.type
_entity_poly.pdbx_seq_one_letter_code
_entity_poly.pdbx_strand_id
1 'polypeptide(L)'
;MLGTKLAFSTAYHPHIDGLAQRMIQNLEDIIKIFCAYVKEYKYHEGYTHDWVTLLPAVKLAYNTSVKSVAGKTPAILEKGWNPCLQVDYLN
;
A
#
# COMPACT_ATOMS: atom_id res chain seq x y z
N MET A 1 29.47 0.14 -4.35
CA MET A 1 28.34 -0.69 -3.88
C MET A 1 28.01 -0.29 -2.45
N LEU A 2 26.73 -0.04 -2.13
CA LEU A 2 26.28 0.61 -0.88
C LEU A 2 26.34 -0.28 0.39
N GLY A 3 27.26 -1.25 0.47
CA GLY A 3 27.44 -2.11 1.66
C GLY A 3 26.23 -2.99 2.07
N THR A 4 25.14 -2.99 1.29
CA THR A 4 23.91 -3.72 1.61
C THR A 4 24.12 -5.23 1.47
N LYS A 5 23.87 -5.98 2.55
CA LYS A 5 23.84 -7.44 2.52
C LYS A 5 22.46 -7.90 2.04
N LEU A 6 22.40 -8.65 0.94
CA LEU A 6 21.15 -9.29 0.51
C LEU A 6 20.83 -10.47 1.43
N ALA A 7 19.65 -10.45 2.03
CA ALA A 7 19.07 -11.59 2.72
C ALA A 7 18.05 -12.23 1.77
N PHE A 8 18.40 -13.37 1.18
CA PHE A 8 17.48 -14.14 0.34
C PHE A 8 16.57 -15.00 1.21
N SER A 9 15.27 -14.99 0.95
CA SER A 9 14.38 -16.04 1.44
C SER A 9 14.63 -17.33 0.66
N THR A 10 14.43 -18.48 1.29
CA THR A 10 14.50 -19.77 0.62
C THR A 10 13.32 -19.91 -0.34
N ALA A 11 13.56 -20.49 -1.52
CA ALA A 11 12.49 -20.74 -2.49
C ALA A 11 11.35 -21.54 -1.83
N TYR A 12 10.10 -21.16 -2.10
CA TYR A 12 8.89 -21.77 -1.55
C TYR A 12 8.73 -21.70 -0.01
N HIS A 13 9.36 -20.75 0.67
CA HIS A 13 9.16 -20.54 2.11
C HIS A 13 8.53 -19.17 2.41
N PRO A 14 7.18 -19.06 2.39
CA PRO A 14 6.47 -17.80 2.65
C PRO A 14 6.67 -17.26 4.08
N HIS A 15 7.10 -18.12 5.00
CA HIS A 15 7.03 -17.84 6.44
C HIS A 15 7.97 -16.71 6.90
N ILE A 16 9.10 -16.48 6.22
CA ILE A 16 10.08 -15.48 6.64
C ILE A 16 9.62 -14.04 6.33
N ASP A 17 8.71 -13.85 5.36
CA ASP A 17 8.31 -12.53 4.87
C ASP A 17 6.82 -12.23 5.06
N GLY A 18 6.19 -12.84 6.08
CA GLY A 18 4.74 -12.78 6.30
C GLY A 18 4.20 -11.36 6.50
N LEU A 19 5.00 -10.44 7.05
CA LEU A 19 4.62 -9.02 7.17
C LEU A 19 4.60 -8.32 5.81
N ALA A 20 5.62 -8.52 4.98
CA ALA A 20 5.65 -7.95 3.62
C ALA A 20 4.56 -8.58 2.74
N GLN A 21 4.33 -9.89 2.86
CA GLN A 21 3.25 -10.57 2.13
C GLN A 21 1.87 -10.05 2.52
N ARG A 22 1.61 -9.89 3.82
CA ARG A 22 0.34 -9.28 4.29
C ARG A 22 0.21 -7.83 3.86
N MET A 23 1.32 -7.10 3.80
CA MET A 23 1.34 -5.74 3.24
C MET A 23 0.96 -5.74 1.76
N ILE A 24 1.59 -6.60 0.95
CA ILE A 24 1.31 -6.72 -0.49
C ILE A 24 -0.15 -7.10 -0.71
N GLN A 25 -0.68 -8.09 0.01
CA GLN A 25 -2.08 -8.49 -0.10
C GLN A 25 -3.05 -7.33 0.18
N ASN A 26 -2.82 -6.58 1.26
CA ASN A 26 -3.67 -5.43 1.60
C ASN A 26 -3.64 -4.35 0.51
N LEU A 27 -2.48 -4.08 -0.09
CA LEU A 27 -2.34 -3.11 -1.18
C LEU A 27 -3.06 -3.60 -2.44
N GLU A 28 -2.90 -4.87 -2.79
CA GLU A 28 -3.60 -5.47 -3.91
C GLU A 28 -5.11 -5.38 -3.76
N ASP A 29 -5.64 -5.65 -2.56
CA ASP A 29 -7.09 -5.64 -2.33
C ASP A 29 -7.67 -4.23 -2.50
N ILE A 30 -6.96 -3.20 -2.02
CA ILE A 30 -7.38 -1.80 -2.23
C ILE A 30 -7.35 -1.44 -3.72
N ILE A 31 -6.30 -1.85 -4.45
CA ILE A 31 -6.19 -1.60 -5.89
C ILE A 31 -7.32 -2.32 -6.64
N LYS A 32 -7.59 -3.60 -6.33
CA LYS A 32 -8.67 -4.38 -6.96
C LYS A 32 -10.02 -3.71 -6.77
N ILE A 33 -10.31 -3.23 -5.56
CA ILE A 33 -11.54 -2.48 -5.26
C ILE A 33 -11.60 -1.23 -6.15
N PHE A 34 -10.56 -0.41 -6.19
CA PHE A 34 -10.55 0.79 -7.02
C PHE A 34 -10.76 0.47 -8.50
N CYS A 35 -10.02 -0.50 -9.05
CA CYS A 35 -10.14 -0.95 -10.43
C CYS A 35 -11.56 -1.47 -10.78
N ALA A 36 -12.27 -2.03 -9.79
CA ALA A 36 -13.64 -2.50 -9.96
C ALA A 36 -14.65 -1.35 -9.98
N TYR A 37 -14.48 -0.33 -9.14
CA TYR A 37 -15.45 0.76 -8.95
C TYR A 37 -15.18 2.01 -9.78
N VAL A 38 -13.92 2.32 -10.07
CA VAL A 38 -13.50 3.51 -10.82
C VAL A 38 -13.07 3.07 -12.20
N LYS A 39 -14.03 3.11 -13.13
CA LYS A 39 -13.81 2.80 -14.55
C LYS A 39 -14.12 4.00 -15.40
N GLU A 40 -13.23 4.30 -16.32
CA GLU A 40 -13.36 5.34 -17.33
C GLU A 40 -13.54 4.69 -18.69
N TYR A 41 -14.39 5.25 -19.53
CA TYR A 41 -14.54 4.78 -20.90
C TYR A 41 -13.51 5.46 -21.80
N LYS A 42 -12.65 4.67 -22.45
CA LYS A 42 -11.71 5.13 -23.48
C LYS A 42 -12.16 4.65 -24.85
N TYR A 43 -12.21 5.58 -25.81
CA TYR A 43 -12.75 5.40 -27.16
C TYR A 43 -12.19 4.18 -27.93
N HIS A 44 -10.96 3.75 -27.61
CA HIS A 44 -10.30 2.59 -28.23
C HIS A 44 -10.11 1.36 -27.31
N GLU A 45 -10.34 1.48 -26.00
CA GLU A 45 -10.01 0.42 -25.01
C GLU A 45 -11.24 -0.05 -24.21
N GLY A 46 -12.39 0.62 -24.36
CA GLY A 46 -13.58 0.35 -23.55
C GLY A 46 -13.43 0.87 -22.12
N TYR A 47 -14.10 0.22 -21.16
CA TYR A 47 -13.98 0.58 -19.75
C TYR A 47 -12.63 0.14 -19.18
N THR A 48 -11.84 1.08 -18.70
CA THR A 48 -10.49 0.88 -18.14
C THR A 48 -10.32 1.68 -16.85
N HIS A 49 -9.20 1.49 -16.15
CA HIS A 49 -8.89 2.18 -14.91
C HIS A 49 -7.40 2.59 -14.90
N ASP A 50 -7.07 3.74 -14.33
CA ASP A 50 -5.67 4.15 -14.11
C ASP A 50 -5.25 3.89 -12.67
N TRP A 51 -4.88 2.64 -12.40
CA TRP A 51 -4.41 2.24 -11.07
C TRP A 51 -3.03 2.80 -10.73
N VAL A 52 -2.23 3.22 -11.72
CA VAL A 52 -0.89 3.76 -11.50
C VAL A 52 -0.99 5.13 -10.82
N THR A 53 -1.92 5.97 -11.27
CA THR A 53 -2.20 7.26 -10.62
C THR A 53 -2.74 7.12 -9.20
N LEU A 54 -3.32 5.97 -8.86
CA LEU A 54 -3.82 5.67 -7.52
C LEU A 54 -2.70 5.29 -6.53
N LEU A 55 -1.59 4.73 -7.01
CA LEU A 55 -0.53 4.19 -6.15
C LEU A 55 -0.03 5.17 -5.06
N PRO A 56 0.19 6.47 -5.33
CA PRO A 56 0.59 7.42 -4.29
C PRO A 56 -0.46 7.54 -3.17
N ALA A 57 -1.75 7.58 -3.52
CA ALA A 57 -2.85 7.67 -2.56
C ALA A 57 -2.98 6.39 -1.72
N VAL A 58 -2.85 5.22 -2.35
CA VAL A 58 -2.88 3.92 -1.65
C VAL A 58 -1.71 3.79 -0.69
N LYS A 59 -0.51 4.19 -1.11
CA LYS A 59 0.68 4.23 -0.24
C LYS A 59 0.46 5.14 0.96
N LEU A 60 -0.12 6.32 0.75
CA LEU A 60 -0.42 7.26 1.81
C LEU A 60 -1.41 6.66 2.81
N ALA A 61 -2.56 6.17 2.33
CA ALA A 61 -3.58 5.53 3.15
C ALA A 61 -3.05 4.32 3.93
N TYR A 62 -2.20 3.50 3.31
CA TYR A 62 -1.58 2.38 3.99
C TYR A 62 -0.65 2.84 5.13
N ASN A 63 0.17 3.87 4.90
CA ASN A 63 1.16 4.36 5.84
C ASN A 63 0.56 5.13 7.02
N THR A 64 -0.63 5.72 6.85
CA THR A 64 -1.36 6.45 7.90
C THR A 64 -2.42 5.60 8.60
N SER A 65 -2.71 4.40 8.11
CA SER A 65 -3.65 3.47 8.74
C SER A 65 -2.99 2.71 9.89
N VAL A 66 -3.66 2.68 11.05
CA VAL A 66 -3.23 1.93 12.23
C VAL A 66 -3.26 0.43 11.92
N LYS A 67 -2.14 -0.25 12.15
CA LYS A 67 -2.07 -1.71 11.99
C LYS A 67 -2.50 -2.39 13.27
N SER A 68 -3.44 -3.33 13.18
CA SER A 68 -3.98 -4.08 14.32
C SER A 68 -2.91 -4.77 15.16
N VAL A 69 -1.84 -5.26 14.53
CA VAL A 69 -0.73 -5.95 15.20
C VAL A 69 0.13 -4.99 16.03
N ALA A 70 0.37 -3.76 15.54
CA ALA A 70 1.29 -2.82 16.16
C ALA A 70 0.60 -1.73 16.99
N GLY A 71 -0.72 -1.54 16.82
CA GLY A 71 -1.48 -0.43 17.41
C GLY A 71 -1.03 0.96 16.94
N LYS A 72 -0.13 1.03 15.96
CA LYS A 72 0.47 2.25 15.42
C LYS A 72 0.44 2.22 13.90
N THR A 73 0.61 3.39 13.29
CA THR A 73 0.74 3.54 11.84
C THR A 73 2.18 3.24 11.40
N PRO A 74 2.41 2.69 10.19
CA PRO A 74 3.75 2.49 9.66
C PRO A 74 4.59 3.77 9.63
N ALA A 75 3.99 4.92 9.29
CA ALA A 75 4.71 6.18 9.25
C ALA A 75 5.22 6.63 10.64
N ILE A 76 4.47 6.36 11.72
CA ILE A 76 4.95 6.61 13.09
C ILE A 76 6.13 5.68 13.44
N LEU A 77 6.06 4.42 13.03
CA LEU A 77 7.11 3.43 13.33
C LEU A 77 8.40 3.69 12.54
N GLU A 78 8.28 4.08 11.27
CA GLU A 78 9.44 4.28 10.38
C GLU A 78 10.04 5.69 10.47
N LYS A 79 9.19 6.71 10.60
CA LYS A 79 9.59 8.13 10.47
C LYS A 79 9.35 8.94 11.74
N GLY A 80 8.58 8.43 12.70
CA GLY A 80 8.25 9.14 13.93
C GLY A 80 7.12 10.17 13.81
N TRP A 81 6.51 10.34 12.63
CA TRP A 81 5.41 11.29 12.41
C TRP A 81 4.42 10.78 11.37
N ASN A 82 3.16 11.20 11.49
CA ASN A 82 2.15 11.05 10.44
C ASN A 82 1.93 12.38 9.72
N PRO A 83 1.78 12.39 8.39
CA PRO A 83 1.32 13.57 7.69
C PRO A 83 -0.11 13.91 8.12
N CYS A 84 -0.40 15.20 8.36
CA CYS A 84 -1.77 15.66 8.50
C CYS A 84 -2.50 15.51 7.17
N LEU A 85 -3.59 14.75 7.18
CA LEU A 85 -4.44 14.52 6.02
C LEU A 85 -5.61 15.49 6.06
N GLN A 86 -6.21 15.78 4.89
CA GLN A 86 -7.37 16.67 4.80
C GLN A 86 -8.55 16.20 5.67
N VAL A 87 -8.69 14.89 5.88
CA VAL A 87 -9.71 14.30 6.76
C VAL A 87 -9.51 14.65 8.24
N ASP A 88 -8.29 14.95 8.67
CA ASP A 88 -7.99 15.31 10.06
C ASP A 88 -8.53 16.71 10.42
N TYR A 89 -8.78 17.55 9.42
CA TYR A 89 -9.35 18.89 9.57
C TYR A 89 -10.89 18.92 9.51
N LEU A 90 -11.54 17.78 9.28
CA LEU A 90 -13.00 17.67 9.19
C LEU A 90 -13.68 17.38 10.54
N ASN A 91 -12.95 17.51 11.65
CA ASN A 91 -13.45 17.39 13.02
C ASN A 91 -13.40 18.73 13.77
#